data_AF-A0A1C2Y3S2-F1
#
_entry.id   AF-A0A1C2Y3S2-F1
#
_cell.length_a   1.000
_cell.length_b   1.000
_cell.length_c   1.000
_cell.angle_alpha   90.00
_cell.angle_beta   90.00
_cell.angle_gamma   90.00
#
_symmetry.space_group_name_H-M   'P 1'
#
loop_
_entity.id
_entity.type
_entity.pdbx_description
1 polymer ?
#
loop_
_entity_poly.entity_id
_entity_poly.type
_entity_poly.pdbx_seq_one_letter_code
_entity_poly.pdbx_strand_id
1 'polypeptide(L)'
;MAKTFDIPYPQVPQIGKVTLTTADASLTAPTTAGQVLMTGGAEGTRMDGIKVRALGTNVQTVLRVFFNDGLGTAAANFSLVYEVKLSASTASATDVSQASDVILLPINYDGAGSGVLPPVLKAGQKIYVSLGTTVAAGYAITGMGGDY
;
A
#
# COMPACT_ATOMS: atom_id res chain seq x y z
N MET A 1 2.14 -40.58 -6.82
CA MET A 1 1.86 -39.74 -5.64
C MET A 1 1.06 -38.55 -6.15
N ALA A 2 -0.23 -38.44 -5.81
CA ALA A 2 -1.00 -37.24 -6.16
C ALA A 2 -0.44 -36.09 -5.33
N LYS A 3 0.09 -35.06 -5.98
CA LYS A 3 0.48 -33.83 -5.30
C LYS A 3 -0.82 -33.14 -4.94
N THR A 4 -1.26 -33.26 -3.68
CA THR A 4 -2.37 -32.45 -3.18
C THR A 4 -1.95 -31.00 -3.36
N PHE A 5 -2.64 -30.28 -4.24
CA PHE A 5 -2.45 -28.84 -4.42
C PHE A 5 -3.21 -28.15 -3.29
N ASP A 6 -2.65 -28.18 -2.08
CA ASP A 6 -3.13 -27.28 -1.04
C ASP A 6 -2.74 -25.87 -1.46
N ILE A 7 -3.75 -25.09 -1.85
CA ILE A 7 -3.58 -23.65 -2.05
C ILE A 7 -3.24 -23.10 -0.67
N PRO A 8 -2.05 -22.50 -0.45
CA PRO A 8 -1.74 -21.91 0.84
C PRO A 8 -2.68 -20.72 1.05
N TYR A 9 -3.63 -20.88 1.96
CA TYR A 9 -4.46 -19.79 2.45
C TYR A 9 -3.74 -19.15 3.64
N PRO A 10 -3.74 -17.80 3.75
CA PRO A 10 -3.22 -17.15 4.94
C PRO A 10 -3.99 -17.62 6.17
N GLN A 11 -3.27 -17.96 7.23
CA GLN A 11 -3.83 -18.45 8.49
C GLN A 11 -4.29 -17.30 9.38
N VAL A 12 -3.59 -16.17 9.30
CA VAL A 12 -3.85 -15.00 10.15
C VAL A 12 -4.07 -13.77 9.26
N PRO A 13 -5.23 -13.10 9.35
CA PRO A 13 -5.44 -11.86 8.60
C PRO A 13 -4.49 -10.77 9.12
N GLN A 14 -3.86 -10.06 8.19
CA GLN A 14 -2.97 -8.95 8.49
C GLN A 14 -3.51 -7.66 7.86
N ILE A 15 -3.71 -6.64 8.69
CA ILE A 15 -4.21 -5.33 8.27
C ILE A 15 -3.22 -4.24 8.67
N GLY A 16 -2.68 -3.57 7.67
CA GLY A 16 -1.86 -2.37 7.81
C GLY A 16 -2.71 -1.11 7.74
N LYS A 17 -2.47 -0.12 8.61
CA LYS A 17 -3.20 1.16 8.60
C LYS A 17 -2.25 2.32 8.85
N VAL A 18 -2.26 3.30 7.96
CA VAL A 18 -1.53 4.56 8.13
C VAL A 18 -2.38 5.73 7.65
N THR A 19 -2.13 6.91 8.21
CA THR A 19 -2.70 8.17 7.74
C THR A 19 -1.57 9.05 7.25
N LEU A 20 -1.67 9.55 6.02
CA LEU A 20 -0.69 10.47 5.45
C LEU A 20 -1.31 11.85 5.21
N THR A 21 -0.59 12.87 5.64
CA THR A 21 -0.90 14.29 5.40
C THR A 21 0.30 15.04 4.82
N THR A 22 1.52 14.65 5.20
CA THR A 22 2.76 15.32 4.79
C THR A 22 3.35 14.71 3.51
N ALA A 23 3.90 15.55 2.65
CA ALA A 23 4.63 15.12 1.46
C ALA A 23 5.99 14.49 1.79
N ASP A 24 6.37 13.53 0.95
CA ASP A 24 7.74 13.08 0.75
C ASP A 24 8.06 13.22 -0.75
N ALA A 25 9.04 14.07 -1.09
CA ALA A 25 9.38 14.33 -2.49
C ALA A 25 10.28 13.24 -3.09
N SER A 26 10.77 12.29 -2.29
CA SER A 26 11.70 11.27 -2.75
C SER A 26 11.02 10.25 -3.66
N LEU A 27 11.72 9.90 -4.75
CA LEU A 27 11.32 8.85 -5.69
C LEU A 27 12.17 7.57 -5.55
N THR A 28 13.20 7.60 -4.71
CA THR A 28 14.16 6.48 -4.56
C THR A 28 13.96 5.75 -3.24
N ALA A 29 13.74 6.48 -2.16
CA ALA A 29 13.35 5.95 -0.87
C ALA A 29 12.70 7.04 -0.02
N PRO A 30 11.60 6.77 0.68
CA PRO A 30 11.04 7.77 1.59
C PRO A 30 12.05 8.20 2.65
N THR A 31 12.10 9.50 2.92
CA THR A 31 13.10 10.10 3.83
C THR A 31 12.47 10.89 4.98
N THR A 32 11.32 11.52 4.76
CA THR A 32 10.72 12.47 5.72
C THR A 32 9.32 12.08 6.17
N ALA A 33 8.49 11.53 5.27
CA ALA A 33 7.08 11.28 5.55
C ALA A 33 6.58 9.93 5.03
N GLY A 34 7.48 9.04 4.60
CA GLY A 34 7.12 7.65 4.33
C GLY A 34 6.71 6.89 5.58
N GLN A 35 5.70 6.03 5.46
CA GLN A 35 5.24 5.17 6.54
C GLN A 35 5.23 3.71 6.09
N VAL A 36 5.56 2.80 7.01
CA VAL A 36 5.40 1.35 6.80
C VAL A 36 3.91 1.04 6.81
N LEU A 37 3.37 0.57 5.69
CA LEU A 37 2.01 0.07 5.62
C LEU A 37 1.93 -1.37 6.11
N MET A 38 2.84 -2.23 5.67
CA MET A 38 2.84 -3.65 6.01
C MET A 38 4.27 -4.18 6.10
N THR A 39 4.49 -5.19 6.96
CA THR A 39 5.75 -5.92 7.11
C THR A 39 5.47 -7.41 6.98
N GLY A 40 6.30 -8.12 6.21
CA GLY A 40 6.23 -9.56 6.06
C GLY A 40 6.48 -10.31 7.36
N GLY A 41 5.56 -11.20 7.73
CA GLY A 41 5.68 -12.14 8.84
C GLY A 41 6.75 -13.22 8.60
N ALA A 42 7.01 -14.05 9.61
CA ALA A 42 8.10 -15.04 9.58
C ALA A 42 7.97 -16.04 8.40
N GLU A 43 6.75 -16.52 8.15
CA GLU A 43 6.43 -17.43 7.05
C GLU A 43 6.02 -16.69 5.76
N GLY A 44 6.14 -15.36 5.78
CA GLY A 44 5.71 -14.46 4.73
C GLY A 44 4.27 -14.01 4.86
N THR A 45 3.96 -12.93 4.14
CA THR A 45 2.65 -12.28 4.13
C THR A 45 2.17 -12.14 2.70
N ARG A 46 0.95 -12.57 2.41
CA ARG A 46 0.29 -12.26 1.15
C ARG A 46 -0.37 -10.89 1.21
N MET A 47 -0.17 -10.07 0.18
CA MET A 47 -0.92 -8.83 0.00
C MET A 47 -2.16 -9.10 -0.86
N ASP A 48 -3.34 -8.73 -0.37
CA ASP A 48 -4.59 -8.81 -1.13
C ASP A 48 -4.94 -7.49 -1.81
N GLY A 49 -4.53 -6.37 -1.22
CA GLY A 49 -4.67 -5.06 -1.85
C GLY A 49 -4.40 -3.89 -0.91
N ILE A 50 -4.40 -2.70 -1.48
CA ILE A 50 -4.33 -1.43 -0.75
C ILE A 50 -5.59 -0.63 -1.08
N LYS A 51 -6.27 -0.17 -0.04
CA LYS A 51 -7.41 0.75 -0.13
C LYS A 51 -6.97 2.12 0.36
N VAL A 52 -7.28 3.15 -0.43
CA VAL A 52 -6.96 4.54 -0.12
C VAL A 52 -8.26 5.34 -0.07
N ARG A 53 -8.47 6.04 1.04
CA ARG A 53 -9.67 6.85 1.27
C ARG A 53 -9.28 8.27 1.68
N ALA A 54 -9.85 9.27 1.02
CA ALA A 54 -9.75 10.66 1.46
C ALA A 54 -10.48 10.85 2.79
N LEU A 55 -9.86 11.55 3.75
CA LEU A 55 -10.45 11.83 5.06
C LEU A 55 -11.20 13.17 5.11
N GLY A 56 -11.19 13.94 4.03
CA GLY A 56 -11.86 15.23 3.94
C GLY A 56 -11.44 15.98 2.68
N THR A 57 -11.42 17.32 2.75
CA THR A 57 -11.00 18.17 1.63
C THR A 57 -9.49 18.13 1.46
N ASN A 58 -9.03 17.70 0.30
CA ASN A 58 -7.61 17.62 -0.05
C ASN A 58 -7.39 18.20 -1.45
N VAL A 59 -6.22 18.82 -1.64
CA VAL A 59 -5.71 19.08 -2.99
C VAL A 59 -5.30 17.77 -3.67
N GLN A 60 -5.21 17.80 -4.99
CA GLN A 60 -4.68 16.67 -5.76
C GLN A 60 -3.26 16.33 -5.31
N THR A 61 -2.95 15.04 -5.23
CA THR A 61 -1.62 14.54 -4.87
C THR A 61 -1.37 13.19 -5.56
N VAL A 62 -0.21 12.59 -5.29
CA VAL A 62 0.14 11.25 -5.77
C VAL A 62 0.46 10.39 -4.56
N LEU A 63 -0.14 9.20 -4.47
CA LEU A 63 0.32 8.17 -3.56
C LEU A 63 1.44 7.39 -4.23
N ARG A 64 2.54 7.24 -3.52
CA ARG A 64 3.67 6.41 -3.93
C ARG A 64 3.73 5.17 -3.07
N VAL A 65 3.95 4.02 -3.70
CA VAL A 65 4.10 2.74 -3.05
C VAL A 65 5.50 2.22 -3.30
N PHE A 66 6.25 2.00 -2.23
CA PHE A 66 7.60 1.48 -2.29
C PHE A 66 7.63 0.08 -1.69
N PHE A 67 8.41 -0.78 -2.31
CA PHE A 67 8.85 -2.03 -1.72
C PHE A 67 10.20 -1.79 -1.05
N ASN A 68 10.38 -2.34 0.14
CA ASN A 68 11.65 -2.39 0.85
C ASN A 68 12.03 -3.84 1.08
N ASP A 69 13.28 -4.19 0.76
CA ASP A 69 13.78 -5.56 0.81
C ASP A 69 14.04 -6.11 2.23
N GLY A 70 13.87 -5.29 3.27
CA GLY A 70 14.06 -5.64 4.66
C GLY A 70 15.51 -5.54 5.16
N LEU A 71 16.46 -5.16 4.31
CA LEU A 71 17.89 -5.10 4.64
C LEU A 71 18.34 -3.76 5.23
N GLY A 72 17.42 -2.79 5.35
CA GLY A 72 17.67 -1.48 5.97
C GLY A 72 16.93 -0.34 5.28
N THR A 73 17.26 0.90 5.65
CA THR A 73 16.55 2.10 5.19
C THR A 73 17.32 2.92 4.15
N ALA A 74 18.45 2.42 3.64
CA ALA A 74 19.20 3.09 2.58
C ALA A 74 18.45 2.99 1.24
N ALA A 75 18.66 3.97 0.35
CA ALA A 75 17.93 4.03 -0.93
C ALA A 75 18.09 2.79 -1.81
N ALA A 76 19.23 2.09 -1.71
CA ALA A 76 19.48 0.84 -2.44
C ALA A 76 18.53 -0.31 -2.06
N ASN A 77 17.92 -0.25 -0.88
CA ASN A 77 17.03 -1.27 -0.33
C ASN A 77 15.56 -1.01 -0.70
N PHE A 78 15.29 0.03 -1.48
CA PHE A 78 13.94 0.40 -1.90
C PHE A 78 13.76 0.28 -3.40
N SER A 79 12.52 0.08 -3.80
CA SER A 79 12.07 0.21 -5.17
C SER A 79 10.72 0.92 -5.18
N LEU A 80 10.59 1.97 -5.97
CA LEU A 80 9.29 2.58 -6.25
C LEU A 80 8.52 1.63 -7.17
N VAL A 81 7.46 1.03 -6.67
CA VAL A 81 6.71 -0.03 -7.38
C VAL A 81 5.52 0.55 -8.13
N TYR A 82 4.86 1.54 -7.54
CA TYR A 82 3.68 2.13 -8.15
C TYR A 82 3.44 3.56 -7.68
N GLU A 83 2.83 4.33 -8.58
CA GLU A 83 2.31 5.65 -8.29
C GLU A 83 0.86 5.74 -8.77
N VAL A 84 0.01 6.31 -7.94
CA VAL A 84 -1.38 6.56 -8.31
C VAL A 84 -1.77 7.99 -8.01
N LYS A 85 -2.39 8.64 -9.01
CA LYS A 85 -3.00 9.95 -8.83
C LYS A 85 -4.16 9.85 -7.85
N LEU A 86 -4.14 10.69 -6.83
CA LEU A 86 -5.27 10.93 -5.95
C LEU A 86 -5.88 12.28 -6.33
N SER A 87 -7.07 12.24 -6.93
CA SER A 87 -7.81 13.45 -7.30
C SER A 87 -8.14 14.31 -6.08
N ALA A 88 -8.32 15.62 -6.30
CA ALA A 88 -8.80 16.50 -5.24
C ALA A 88 -10.15 15.99 -4.70
N SER A 89 -10.35 16.12 -3.40
CA SER A 89 -11.55 15.67 -2.70
C SER A 89 -12.21 16.83 -1.97
N THR A 90 -13.52 16.73 -1.74
CA THR A 90 -14.29 17.68 -0.94
C THR A 90 -14.96 16.92 0.19
N ALA A 91 -14.80 17.39 1.43
CA ALA A 91 -15.44 16.78 2.58
C ALA A 91 -16.97 16.81 2.42
N SER A 92 -17.61 15.66 2.68
CA SER A 92 -19.05 15.55 2.77
C SER A 92 -19.40 14.63 3.93
N ALA A 93 -20.32 15.07 4.79
CA ALA A 93 -20.88 14.26 5.86
C ALA A 93 -22.14 13.50 5.42
N THR A 94 -22.68 13.81 4.23
CA THR A 94 -23.97 13.32 3.74
C THR A 94 -23.85 12.48 2.47
N ASP A 95 -22.68 12.49 1.83
CA ASP A 95 -22.43 11.75 0.59
C ASP A 95 -21.07 11.05 0.62
N VAL A 96 -21.10 9.72 0.76
CA VAL A 96 -19.91 8.87 0.78
C VAL A 96 -19.21 8.78 -0.58
N SER A 97 -19.92 9.07 -1.69
CA SER A 97 -19.33 9.04 -3.04
C SER A 97 -18.26 10.12 -3.24
N GLN A 98 -18.30 11.18 -2.42
CA GLN A 98 -17.29 12.25 -2.41
C GLN A 98 -15.94 11.81 -1.83
N ALA A 99 -15.90 10.65 -1.16
CA ALA A 99 -14.70 9.99 -0.67
C ALA A 99 -14.41 8.71 -1.47
N SER A 100 -14.32 8.83 -2.80
CA SER A 100 -13.99 7.73 -3.71
C SER A 100 -12.77 6.96 -3.25
N ASP A 101 -12.93 5.65 -3.09
CA ASP A 101 -11.85 4.75 -2.71
C ASP A 101 -11.00 4.43 -3.95
N VAL A 102 -9.69 4.53 -3.82
CA VAL A 102 -8.74 3.98 -4.80
C VAL A 102 -8.28 2.62 -4.29
N ILE A 103 -8.43 1.58 -5.12
CA ILE A 103 -8.03 0.21 -4.79
C ILE A 103 -6.88 -0.21 -5.69
N LEU A 104 -5.78 -0.65 -5.07
CA LEU A 104 -4.60 -1.20 -5.74
C LEU A 104 -4.53 -2.69 -5.46
N LEU A 105 -4.34 -3.49 -6.49
CA LEU A 105 -4.36 -4.95 -6.41
C LEU A 105 -2.98 -5.57 -6.72
N PRO A 106 -2.66 -6.74 -6.15
CA PRO A 106 -1.45 -7.48 -6.47
C PRO A 106 -1.43 -7.98 -7.91
N ILE A 107 -0.21 -8.18 -8.44
CA ILE A 107 0.01 -8.81 -9.74
C ILE A 107 -0.73 -10.17 -9.77
N ASN A 108 -1.49 -10.40 -10.85
CA ASN A 108 -2.30 -11.61 -11.10
C ASN A 108 -3.59 -11.79 -10.29
N TYR A 109 -4.10 -10.76 -9.59
CA TYR A 109 -5.40 -10.88 -8.89
C TYR A 109 -6.56 -11.33 -9.80
N ASP A 110 -6.48 -11.02 -11.10
CA ASP A 110 -7.48 -11.35 -12.14
C ASP A 110 -6.93 -12.23 -13.29
N GLY A 111 -5.70 -12.73 -13.17
CA GLY A 111 -5.01 -13.44 -14.26
C GLY A 111 -4.63 -12.57 -15.47
N ALA A 112 -4.88 -11.25 -15.44
CA ALA A 112 -4.57 -10.32 -16.54
C ALA A 112 -3.17 -9.70 -16.44
N GLY A 113 -2.35 -10.11 -15.45
CA GLY A 113 -1.00 -9.60 -15.25
C GLY A 113 -0.90 -8.09 -14.98
N SER A 114 -2.03 -7.42 -14.76
CA SER A 114 -2.13 -5.95 -14.71
C SER A 114 -2.08 -5.39 -13.29
N GLY A 115 -1.91 -6.24 -12.28
CA GLY A 115 -1.71 -5.81 -10.90
C GLY A 115 -0.36 -5.13 -10.69
N VAL A 116 -0.21 -4.47 -9.56
CA VAL A 116 0.91 -3.52 -9.33
C VAL A 116 1.63 -3.75 -8.01
N LEU A 117 1.15 -4.66 -7.17
CA LEU A 117 1.77 -4.97 -5.88
C LEU A 117 2.44 -6.35 -5.91
N PRO A 118 3.53 -6.56 -5.14
CA PRO A 118 4.07 -7.90 -4.94
C PRO A 118 3.01 -8.76 -4.25
N PRO A 119 2.74 -9.99 -4.74
CA PRO A 119 1.70 -10.83 -4.16
C PRO A 119 2.09 -11.38 -2.78
N VAL A 120 3.40 -11.54 -2.50
CA VAL A 120 3.92 -12.06 -1.23
C VAL A 120 5.15 -11.27 -0.78
N LEU A 121 5.17 -10.88 0.49
CA LEU A 121 6.32 -10.31 1.21
C LEU A 121 6.99 -11.42 2.01
N LYS A 122 8.32 -11.55 1.89
CA LYS A 122 9.11 -12.40 2.78
C LYS A 122 9.29 -11.74 4.15
N ALA A 123 9.72 -12.51 5.13
CA ALA A 123 10.05 -12.02 6.46
C ALA A 123 10.90 -10.74 6.41
N GLY A 124 10.43 -9.70 7.10
CA GLY A 124 11.13 -8.42 7.21
C GLY A 124 10.99 -7.48 6.00
N GLN A 125 10.53 -7.95 4.84
CA GLN A 125 10.22 -7.08 3.70
C GLN A 125 9.03 -6.20 4.01
N LYS A 126 8.99 -5.00 3.45
CA LYS A 126 7.98 -3.99 3.81
C LYS A 126 7.38 -3.33 2.60
N ILE A 127 6.13 -2.92 2.74
CA ILE A 127 5.50 -1.93 1.87
C ILE A 127 5.52 -0.60 2.60
N TYR A 128 6.11 0.40 1.95
CA TYR A 128 6.07 1.79 2.39
C TYR A 128 5.15 2.60 1.48
N VAL A 129 4.54 3.63 2.06
CA VAL A 129 3.71 4.58 1.34
C VAL A 129 4.07 6.02 1.68
N SER A 130 3.98 6.91 0.70
CA SER A 130 4.17 8.36 0.89
C SER A 130 3.30 9.19 -0.05
N LEU A 131 3.13 10.48 0.23
CA LEU A 131 2.42 11.42 -0.63
C LEU A 131 3.39 12.34 -1.39
N GLY A 132 3.06 12.70 -2.63
CA GLY A 132 3.85 13.66 -3.41
C GLY A 132 3.59 15.13 -3.05
N THR A 133 2.49 15.43 -2.37
CA THR A 133 2.11 16.78 -1.97
C THR A 133 1.37 16.74 -0.64
N THR A 134 1.66 17.70 0.23
CA THR A 134 1.04 17.81 1.55
C THR A 134 -0.42 18.19 1.38
N VAL A 135 -1.30 17.52 2.13
CA VAL A 135 -2.75 17.72 2.08
C VAL A 135 -3.29 17.99 3.48
N ALA A 136 -4.41 18.71 3.57
CA ALA A 136 -4.94 19.19 4.84
C ALA A 136 -5.64 18.09 5.66
N ALA A 137 -6.58 17.37 5.06
CA ALA A 137 -7.37 16.35 5.76
C ALA A 137 -6.68 14.99 5.79
N GLY A 138 -5.83 14.70 4.80
CA GLY A 138 -5.09 13.45 4.72
C GLY A 138 -5.84 12.33 4.02
N TYR A 139 -5.13 11.21 3.89
CA TYR A 139 -5.64 9.96 3.34
C TYR A 139 -5.42 8.83 4.33
N ALA A 140 -6.46 8.04 4.58
CA ALA A 140 -6.34 6.75 5.25
C ALA A 140 -5.96 5.69 4.22
N ILE A 141 -4.84 5.03 4.46
CA ILE A 141 -4.31 3.97 3.61
C ILE A 141 -4.37 2.68 4.41
N THR A 142 -5.06 1.70 3.84
CA THR A 142 -5.25 0.39 4.46
C THR A 142 -4.65 -0.69 3.57
N GLY A 143 -3.65 -1.40 4.06
CA GLY A 143 -3.13 -2.61 3.43
C GLY A 143 -3.89 -3.81 3.98
N MET A 144 -4.34 -4.69 3.10
CA MET A 144 -5.07 -5.90 3.46
C MET A 144 -4.30 -7.11 2.93
N GLY A 145 -4.24 -8.16 3.74
CA GLY A 145 -3.50 -9.37 3.44
C GLY A 145 -3.61 -10.41 4.55
N GLY A 146 -2.66 -11.34 4.57
CA GLY A 146 -2.55 -12.29 5.67
C GLY A 146 -1.23 -13.03 5.70
N ASP A 147 -0.84 -13.42 6.91
CA ASP A 147 0.33 -14.23 7.21
C ASP A 147 0.03 -15.71 6.96
N TYR A 148 1.04 -16.43 6.45
CA TYR A 148 0.99 -17.87 6.23
C TYR A 148 1.23 -18.67 7.51
#